data_AF-A0A7H4P0Z3-F1
#
_entry.id   AF-A0A7H4P0Z3-F1
#
_cell.length_a   1.000
_cell.length_b   1.000
_cell.length_c   1.000
_cell.angle_alpha   90.00
_cell.angle_beta   90.00
_cell.angle_gamma   90.00
#
_symmetry.space_group_name_H-M   'P 1'
#
loop_
_entity.id
_entity.type
_entity.pdbx_description
1 polymer ?
#
loop_
_entity_poly.entity_id
_entity_poly.type
_entity_poly.pdbx_seq_one_letter_code
_entity_poly.pdbx_strand_id
1 'polypeptide(L)'
;MMTELAGYSESSLAWLMLLFGLGLFTGNQLGGRYADRALMPMLYITLAAQAVVLLVFNFTAHSQVMSALCIFLMAAFGFATVSPIQKLVMDKARAAGAPTLAAAVNIGLFNLGNAVGAWLGGAVIAAGFGLQAPNWAGAILSVIALILAVLSGLTDKTGHAAELN
;
A
#
# COMPACT_ATOMS: atom_id res chain seq x y z
N MET A 1 7.31 -14.76 -11.54
CA MET A 1 5.98 -14.42 -12.10
C MET A 1 6.08 -13.67 -13.44
N MET A 2 6.74 -12.52 -13.53
CA MET A 2 6.75 -11.75 -14.79
C MET A 2 7.45 -12.46 -15.96
N THR A 3 8.56 -13.15 -15.69
CA THR A 3 9.24 -13.98 -16.69
C THR A 3 8.48 -15.27 -16.96
N GLU A 4 8.18 -16.03 -15.91
CA GLU A 4 7.62 -17.39 -16.02
C GLU A 4 6.13 -17.45 -16.40
N LEU A 5 5.30 -16.51 -15.96
CA LEU A 5 3.85 -16.51 -16.20
C LEU A 5 3.43 -15.49 -17.25
N ALA A 6 3.93 -14.26 -17.19
CA ALA A 6 3.62 -13.21 -18.16
C ALA A 6 4.48 -13.28 -19.44
N GLY A 7 5.54 -14.10 -19.45
CA GLY A 7 6.40 -14.28 -20.63
C GLY A 7 7.29 -13.08 -20.96
N TYR A 8 7.60 -12.22 -19.99
CA TYR A 8 8.57 -11.14 -20.20
C TYR A 8 10.00 -11.68 -20.31
N SER A 9 10.84 -11.01 -21.10
CA SER A 9 12.29 -11.24 -21.06
C SER A 9 12.89 -10.64 -19.78
N GLU A 10 14.04 -11.15 -19.36
CA GLU A 10 14.77 -10.60 -18.20
C GLU A 10 15.12 -9.11 -18.37
N SER A 11 15.45 -8.70 -19.61
CA SER A 11 15.72 -7.30 -19.95
C SER A 11 14.51 -6.38 -19.77
N SER A 12 13.28 -6.89 -19.86
CA SER A 12 12.06 -6.12 -19.62
C SER A 12 11.83 -5.81 -18.14
N LEU A 13 12.46 -6.54 -17.21
CA LEU A 13 12.25 -6.33 -15.78
C LEU A 13 12.68 -4.93 -15.32
N ALA A 14 13.75 -4.37 -15.90
CA ALA A 14 14.16 -2.99 -15.64
C ALA A 14 13.07 -1.98 -16.03
N TRP A 15 12.41 -2.19 -17.17
CA TRP A 15 11.31 -1.35 -17.63
C TRP A 15 10.06 -1.49 -16.76
N LEU A 16 9.76 -2.70 -16.27
CA LEU A 16 8.68 -2.92 -15.31
C LEU A 16 8.98 -2.25 -13.97
N MET A 17 10.24 -2.23 -13.52
CA MET A 17 10.65 -1.49 -12.32
C MET A 17 10.55 0.03 -12.51
N LEU A 18 10.85 0.54 -13.71
CA LEU A 18 10.60 1.94 -14.04
C LEU A 18 9.10 2.26 -13.98
N LEU A 19 8.26 1.40 -14.55
CA LEU A 19 6.81 1.55 -14.52
C LEU A 19 6.25 1.50 -13.09
N PHE A 20 6.76 0.58 -12.28
CA PHE A 20 6.46 0.51 -10.85
C PHE A 20 6.85 1.81 -10.15
N GLY A 21 8.05 2.35 -10.43
CA GLY A 21 8.51 3.64 -9.90
C GLY A 21 7.61 4.82 -10.29
N LEU A 22 7.12 4.85 -11.55
CA LEU A 22 6.14 5.85 -12.00
C LEU A 22 4.81 5.72 -11.23
N GLY A 23 4.35 4.49 -10.99
CA GLY A 23 3.18 4.24 -10.15
C GLY A 23 3.40 4.77 -8.73
N LEU A 24 4.52 4.47 -8.10
CA LEU A 24 4.88 4.98 -6.77
C LEU A 24 4.88 6.51 -6.72
N PHE A 25 5.50 7.16 -7.70
CA PHE A 25 5.57 8.62 -7.79
C PHE A 25 4.17 9.24 -7.94
N THR A 26 3.38 8.74 -8.90
CA THR A 26 2.02 9.24 -9.15
C THR A 26 1.10 9.00 -7.97
N GLY A 27 1.18 7.82 -7.35
CA GLY A 27 0.47 7.44 -6.14
C GLY A 27 0.73 8.40 -4.99
N ASN A 28 1.99 8.56 -4.58
CA ASN A 28 2.37 9.46 -3.49
C ASN A 28 1.90 10.90 -3.75
N GLN A 29 2.08 11.40 -4.97
CA GLN A 29 1.77 12.79 -5.27
C GLN A 29 0.25 13.06 -5.32
N LEU A 30 -0.51 12.18 -5.96
CA LEU A 30 -1.98 12.30 -5.97
C LEU A 30 -2.56 12.02 -4.58
N GLY A 31 -2.03 11.02 -3.89
CA GLY A 31 -2.44 10.63 -2.55
C GLY A 31 -2.29 11.76 -1.55
N GLY A 32 -1.14 12.44 -1.53
CA GLY A 32 -0.92 13.65 -0.73
C GLY A 32 -1.95 14.74 -1.01
N ARG A 33 -2.21 15.03 -2.29
CA ARG A 33 -3.16 16.08 -2.70
C ARG A 33 -4.61 15.78 -2.28
N TYR A 34 -5.05 14.52 -2.39
CA TYR A 34 -6.40 14.13 -1.96
C TYR A 34 -6.51 14.02 -0.44
N ALA A 35 -5.46 13.57 0.23
CA ALA A 35 -5.40 13.46 1.68
C ALA A 35 -5.53 14.82 2.37
N ASP A 36 -4.94 15.87 1.80
CA ASP A 36 -5.09 17.25 2.31
C ASP A 36 -6.56 17.73 2.31
N ARG A 37 -7.43 17.14 1.48
CA ARG A 37 -8.87 17.45 1.43
C ARG A 37 -9.69 16.53 2.33
N ALA A 38 -9.43 15.22 2.25
CA ALA A 38 -10.20 14.20 2.94
C ALA A 38 -9.35 12.93 3.15
N LEU A 39 -8.55 12.93 4.21
CA LEU A 39 -7.62 11.83 4.53
C LEU A 39 -8.32 10.47 4.66
N MET A 40 -9.34 10.34 5.52
CA MET A 40 -9.98 9.03 5.76
C MET A 40 -10.67 8.45 4.51
N PRO A 41 -11.51 9.19 3.76
CA PRO A 41 -12.08 8.67 2.51
C PRO A 41 -11.02 8.28 1.49
N MET A 42 -9.94 9.05 1.37
CA MET A 42 -8.82 8.73 0.50
C MET A 42 -8.19 7.38 0.90
N LEU A 43 -7.90 7.16 2.18
CA LEU A 43 -7.35 5.89 2.67
C LEU A 43 -8.26 4.70 2.36
N TYR A 44 -9.57 4.85 2.56
CA TYR A 44 -10.53 3.78 2.28
C TYR A 44 -10.55 3.40 0.81
N ILE A 45 -10.59 4.40 -0.07
CA ILE A 45 -10.60 4.19 -1.52
C ILE A 45 -9.31 3.54 -1.98
N THR A 46 -8.14 4.03 -1.53
CA THR A 46 -6.85 3.50 -2.00
C THR A 46 -6.58 2.10 -1.48
N LEU A 47 -6.93 1.79 -0.22
CA LEU A 47 -6.76 0.45 0.34
C LEU A 47 -7.73 -0.57 -0.29
N ALA A 48 -8.97 -0.17 -0.54
CA ALA A 48 -9.93 -1.00 -1.28
C ALA A 48 -9.47 -1.23 -2.71
N ALA A 49 -9.06 -0.18 -3.42
CA ALA A 49 -8.54 -0.28 -4.79
C ALA A 49 -7.28 -1.15 -4.84
N GLN A 50 -6.39 -1.04 -3.86
CA GLN A 50 -5.19 -1.88 -3.77
C GLN A 50 -5.54 -3.36 -3.62
N ALA A 51 -6.48 -3.69 -2.73
CA ALA A 51 -6.97 -5.06 -2.57
C ALA A 51 -7.55 -5.60 -3.89
N VAL A 52 -8.39 -4.81 -4.56
CA VAL A 52 -9.00 -5.18 -5.84
C VAL A 52 -7.94 -5.39 -6.92
N VAL A 53 -6.98 -4.48 -7.06
CA VAL A 53 -5.90 -4.60 -8.06
C VAL A 53 -5.08 -5.86 -7.83
N LEU A 54 -4.75 -6.19 -6.58
CA LEU A 54 -4.00 -7.41 -6.26
C LEU A 54 -4.81 -8.67 -6.59
N LEU A 55 -6.11 -8.69 -6.31
CA LEU A 55 -7.00 -9.79 -6.72
C LEU A 55 -7.09 -9.93 -8.23
N VAL A 56 -7.25 -8.81 -8.96
CA VAL A 56 -7.28 -8.79 -10.43
C VAL A 56 -5.95 -9.25 -11.00
N PHE A 57 -4.83 -8.87 -10.38
CA PHE A 57 -3.49 -9.22 -10.84
C PHE A 57 -3.28 -10.75 -10.86
N ASN A 58 -3.93 -11.49 -9.97
CA ASN A 58 -3.92 -12.95 -10.01
C ASN A 58 -4.41 -13.52 -11.36
N PHE A 59 -5.44 -12.93 -11.95
CA PHE A 59 -6.03 -13.39 -13.20
C PHE A 59 -5.33 -12.81 -14.43
N THR A 60 -4.74 -11.62 -14.31
CA THR A 60 -4.08 -10.92 -15.43
C THR A 60 -2.60 -11.24 -15.58
N ALA A 61 -2.03 -12.03 -14.66
CA ALA A 61 -0.61 -12.38 -14.62
C ALA A 61 -0.08 -13.11 -15.86
N HIS A 62 -0.94 -13.62 -16.76
CA HIS A 62 -0.54 -14.26 -18.02
C HIS A 62 -0.53 -13.30 -19.22
N SER A 63 -1.05 -12.09 -19.07
CA SER A 63 -1.05 -11.07 -20.13
C SER A 63 -0.02 -9.99 -19.81
N GLN A 64 0.94 -9.77 -20.71
CA GLN A 64 1.97 -8.74 -20.56
C GLN A 64 1.34 -7.36 -20.30
N VAL A 65 0.47 -6.90 -21.19
CA VAL A 65 -0.14 -5.56 -21.07
C VAL A 65 -0.92 -5.41 -19.76
N MET A 66 -1.74 -6.40 -19.40
CA MET A 66 -2.56 -6.32 -18.19
C MET A 66 -1.74 -6.43 -16.91
N SER A 67 -0.69 -7.26 -16.89
CA SER A 67 0.22 -7.37 -15.74
C SER A 67 1.05 -6.10 -15.54
N ALA A 68 1.54 -5.46 -16.61
CA ALA A 68 2.19 -4.16 -16.53
C ALA A 68 1.25 -3.07 -15.97
N LEU A 69 0.00 -3.04 -16.43
CA LEU A 69 -1.01 -2.13 -15.88
C LEU A 69 -1.25 -2.39 -14.39
N CYS A 70 -1.37 -3.67 -13.99
CA CYS A 70 -1.52 -4.05 -12.59
C CYS A 70 -0.31 -3.64 -11.74
N ILE A 71 0.92 -3.77 -12.25
CA ILE A 71 2.13 -3.28 -11.57
C ILE A 71 2.05 -1.79 -11.30
N PHE A 72 1.68 -1.00 -12.31
CA PHE A 72 1.53 0.44 -12.16
C PHE A 72 0.45 0.80 -11.13
N LEU A 73 -0.75 0.22 -11.25
CA LEU A 73 -1.87 0.49 -10.35
C LEU A 73 -1.58 0.04 -8.93
N MET A 74 -0.95 -1.13 -8.76
CA MET A 74 -0.55 -1.67 -7.46
C MET A 74 0.44 -0.73 -6.76
N ALA A 75 1.42 -0.21 -7.51
CA ALA A 75 2.36 0.76 -6.99
C ALA A 75 1.66 2.09 -6.63
N ALA A 76 0.77 2.57 -7.51
CA ALA A 76 0.07 3.82 -7.32
C ALA A 76 -0.86 3.80 -6.09
N PHE A 77 -1.77 2.81 -5.99
CA PHE A 77 -2.69 2.74 -4.86
C PHE A 77 -1.98 2.39 -3.55
N GLY A 78 -0.98 1.50 -3.59
CA GLY A 78 -0.20 1.12 -2.41
C GLY A 78 0.61 2.25 -1.82
N PHE A 79 1.25 3.06 -2.66
CA PHE A 79 2.06 4.18 -2.19
C PHE A 79 1.26 5.46 -1.98
N ALA A 80 0.04 5.57 -2.49
CA ALA A 80 -0.81 6.73 -2.24
C ALA A 80 -1.00 7.01 -0.74
N THR A 81 -0.97 5.99 0.13
CA THR A 81 -1.16 6.13 1.57
C THR A 81 0.10 6.52 2.35
N VAL A 82 1.30 6.33 1.78
CA VAL A 82 2.56 6.44 2.51
C VAL A 82 2.84 7.87 2.97
N SER A 83 2.93 8.81 2.04
CA SER A 83 3.18 10.23 2.39
C SER A 83 2.07 10.84 3.28
N PRO A 84 0.76 10.63 3.00
CA PRO A 84 -0.31 11.12 3.87
C PRO A 84 -0.24 10.65 5.32
N ILE A 85 -0.08 9.34 5.54
CA ILE A 85 -0.03 8.78 6.90
C ILE A 85 1.23 9.27 7.60
N GLN A 86 2.36 9.33 6.89
CA GLN A 86 3.61 9.84 7.45
C GLN A 86 3.45 11.28 7.93
N LYS A 87 2.86 12.15 7.10
CA LYS A 87 2.55 13.54 7.45
C LYS A 87 1.63 13.62 8.67
N LEU A 88 0.53 12.85 8.68
CA LEU A 88 -0.42 12.83 9.80
C LEU A 88 0.24 12.47 11.13
N VAL A 89 1.05 11.41 11.16
CA VAL A 89 1.75 10.97 12.38
C VAL A 89 2.75 12.03 12.84
N MET A 90 3.48 12.65 11.90
CA MET A 90 4.46 13.69 12.22
C MET A 90 3.78 14.95 12.78
N ASP A 91 2.66 15.36 12.21
CA ASP A 91 1.94 16.55 12.67
C ASP A 91 1.34 16.34 14.07
N LYS A 92 0.74 15.17 14.34
CA LYS A 92 0.28 14.81 15.70
C LYS A 92 1.45 14.77 16.71
N ALA A 93 2.60 14.22 16.32
CA ALA A 93 3.77 14.14 17.19
C ALA A 93 4.43 15.50 17.47
N ARG A 94 4.41 16.42 16.50
CA ARG A 94 4.85 17.81 16.71
C ARG A 94 3.99 18.51 17.76
N ALA A 95 2.66 18.35 17.69
CA ALA A 95 1.76 18.89 18.70
C ALA A 95 2.02 18.30 20.11
N ALA A 96 2.46 17.04 20.18
CA ALA A 96 2.83 16.37 21.43
C ALA A 96 4.29 16.61 21.89
N GLY A 97 5.09 17.40 21.15
CA GLY A 97 6.48 17.72 21.52
C GLY A 97 7.52 16.60 21.29
N ALA A 98 7.17 15.53 20.56
CA ALA A 98 8.06 14.38 20.32
C ALA A 98 8.27 14.01 18.82
N PRO A 99 8.56 14.98 17.92
CA PRO A 99 8.61 14.72 16.48
C PRO A 99 9.77 13.81 16.04
N THR A 100 10.93 13.89 16.70
CA THR A 100 12.11 13.08 16.35
C THR A 100 11.89 11.60 16.67
N LEU A 101 11.31 11.29 17.83
CA LEU A 101 10.96 9.93 18.22
C LEU A 101 9.92 9.34 17.28
N ALA A 102 8.87 10.10 16.95
CA ALA A 102 7.84 9.66 16.04
C ALA A 102 8.37 9.41 14.62
N ALA A 103 9.28 10.25 14.12
CA ALA A 103 9.93 10.04 12.83
C ALA A 103 10.72 8.73 12.80
N ALA A 104 11.52 8.46 13.85
CA ALA A 104 12.29 7.23 13.97
C ALA A 104 11.38 5.98 14.02
N VAL A 105 10.31 6.02 14.81
CA VAL A 105 9.31 4.94 14.90
C VAL A 105 8.63 4.71 13.56
N ASN A 106 8.26 5.78 12.84
CA ASN A 106 7.59 5.66 11.55
C ASN A 106 8.48 4.99 10.49
N ILE A 107 9.75 5.40 10.39
CA ILE A 107 10.73 4.74 9.51
C ILE A 107 10.93 3.27 9.92
N GLY A 108 11.00 2.99 11.23
CA GLY A 108 11.09 1.64 11.76
C GLY A 108 9.90 0.76 11.36
N LEU A 109 8.68 1.27 11.49
CA LEU A 109 7.45 0.57 11.09
C LEU A 109 7.36 0.36 9.58
N PHE A 110 7.80 1.33 8.77
CA PHE A 110 7.86 1.18 7.32
C PHE A 110 8.81 0.04 6.92
N ASN A 111 10.01 0.00 7.51
CA ASN A 111 10.97 -1.08 7.25
C ASN A 111 10.48 -2.43 7.76
N LEU A 112 9.83 -2.47 8.93
CA LEU A 112 9.21 -3.68 9.46
C LEU A 112 8.11 -4.18 8.52
N GLY A 113 7.26 -3.29 8.00
CA GLY A 113 6.23 -3.61 7.02
C GLY A 113 6.83 -4.22 5.75
N ASN A 114 7.90 -3.63 5.19
CA ASN A 114 8.61 -4.18 4.04
C ASN A 114 9.21 -5.56 4.33
N ALA A 115 9.80 -5.75 5.51
CA ALA A 115 10.37 -7.03 5.93
C ALA A 115 9.27 -8.11 6.06
N VAL A 116 8.17 -7.79 6.73
CA VAL A 116 7.01 -8.70 6.89
C VAL A 116 6.38 -9.01 5.54
N GLY A 117 6.21 -8.03 4.67
CA GLY A 117 5.67 -8.21 3.32
C GLY A 117 6.55 -9.12 2.45
N ALA A 118 7.86 -8.89 2.45
CA ALA A 118 8.82 -9.73 1.73
C ALA A 118 8.86 -11.16 2.29
N TRP A 119 8.87 -11.31 3.62
CA TRP A 119 8.83 -12.61 4.28
C TRP A 119 7.54 -13.37 3.95
N LEU A 120 6.37 -12.74 4.08
CA LEU A 120 5.08 -13.37 3.74
C LEU A 120 5.01 -13.75 2.26
N GLY A 121 5.46 -12.87 1.35
CA GLY A 121 5.51 -13.16 -0.08
C GLY A 121 6.39 -14.37 -0.41
N GLY A 122 7.56 -14.47 0.23
CA GLY A 122 8.43 -15.64 0.11
C GLY A 122 7.84 -16.89 0.75
N ALA A 123 7.21 -16.76 1.93
CA ALA A 123 6.64 -17.87 2.68
C ALA A 123 5.49 -18.55 1.92
N VAL A 124 4.59 -17.78 1.30
CA VAL A 124 3.49 -18.36 0.50
C VAL A 124 3.98 -19.06 -0.76
N ILE A 125 5.06 -18.55 -1.39
CA ILE A 125 5.70 -19.24 -2.51
C ILE A 125 6.35 -20.55 -2.03
N ALA A 126 7.11 -20.49 -0.92
CA ALA A 126 7.80 -21.65 -0.35
C ALA A 126 6.84 -22.75 0.13
N ALA A 127 5.64 -22.37 0.56
CA ALA A 127 4.56 -23.30 0.92
C ALA A 127 3.92 -24.00 -0.30
N GLY A 128 4.33 -23.67 -1.52
CA GLY A 128 3.85 -24.33 -2.75
C GLY A 128 2.59 -23.72 -3.37
N PHE A 129 2.13 -22.55 -2.90
CA PHE A 129 0.93 -21.89 -3.46
C PHE A 129 1.17 -21.21 -4.83
N GLY A 130 2.39 -21.24 -5.35
CA GLY A 130 2.74 -20.75 -6.67
C GLY A 130 3.11 -19.26 -6.73
N LEU A 131 3.55 -18.81 -7.90
CA LEU A 131 4.14 -17.47 -8.11
C LEU A 131 3.13 -16.32 -8.03
N GLN A 132 1.83 -16.60 -8.10
CA GLN A 132 0.77 -15.60 -7.96
C GLN A 132 0.31 -15.43 -6.51
N ALA A 133 0.64 -16.35 -5.61
CA ALA A 133 0.23 -16.34 -4.21
C ALA A 133 0.59 -15.05 -3.44
N PRO A 134 1.72 -14.35 -3.71
CA PRO A 134 2.00 -13.07 -3.07
C PRO A 134 0.91 -12.01 -3.32
N ASN A 135 0.22 -12.05 -4.45
CA ASN A 135 -0.88 -11.13 -4.74
C ASN A 135 -2.04 -11.34 -3.76
N TRP A 136 -2.37 -12.60 -3.44
CA TRP A 136 -3.40 -12.93 -2.44
C TRP A 136 -2.99 -12.48 -1.03
N ALA A 137 -1.75 -12.76 -0.64
CA ALA A 137 -1.22 -12.31 0.65
C ALA A 137 -1.30 -10.77 0.78
N GLY A 138 -0.87 -10.06 -0.26
CA GLY A 138 -0.97 -8.60 -0.30
C GLY A 138 -2.41 -8.07 -0.28
N ALA A 139 -3.34 -8.76 -0.96
CA ALA A 139 -4.76 -8.39 -0.95
C ALA A 139 -5.35 -8.52 0.47
N ILE A 140 -5.04 -9.62 1.17
CA ILE A 140 -5.46 -9.85 2.57
C ILE A 140 -4.88 -8.76 3.48
N LEU A 141 -3.58 -8.46 3.36
CA LEU A 141 -2.95 -7.39 4.13
C LEU A 141 -3.59 -6.02 3.86
N SER A 142 -3.96 -5.75 2.61
CA SER A 142 -4.64 -4.51 2.22
C SER A 142 -6.05 -4.41 2.83
N VAL A 143 -6.79 -5.53 2.88
CA VAL A 143 -8.10 -5.61 3.56
C VAL A 143 -7.95 -5.42 5.07
N ILE A 144 -6.95 -6.03 5.70
CA ILE A 144 -6.66 -5.82 7.13
C ILE A 144 -6.37 -4.34 7.40
N ALA A 145 -5.53 -3.71 6.57
CA ALA A 145 -5.24 -2.28 6.67
C ALA A 145 -6.50 -1.42 6.49
N LEU A 146 -7.39 -1.79 5.55
CA LEU A 146 -8.68 -1.11 5.36
C LEU A 146 -9.56 -1.20 6.60
N ILE A 147 -9.68 -2.39 7.20
CA ILE A 147 -10.45 -2.59 8.44
C ILE A 147 -9.89 -1.70 9.55
N LEU A 148 -8.56 -1.68 9.73
CA LEU A 148 -7.91 -0.82 10.73
C LEU A 148 -8.16 0.67 10.47
N ALA A 149 -8.12 1.10 9.20
CA ALA A 149 -8.42 2.48 8.83
C ALA A 149 -9.88 2.85 9.14
N VAL A 150 -10.83 1.96 8.87
CA VAL A 150 -12.25 2.16 9.19
C VAL A 150 -12.44 2.26 10.70
N LEU A 151 -11.87 1.34 11.48
CA LEU A 151 -11.92 1.36 12.94
C LEU A 151 -11.35 2.67 13.50
N SER A 152 -10.19 3.10 13.00
CA SER A 152 -9.56 4.36 13.38
C SER A 152 -10.46 5.58 13.12
N GLY A 153 -11.06 5.64 11.92
CA GLY A 153 -11.98 6.72 11.54
C GLY A 153 -13.30 6.71 12.31
N LEU A 154 -13.72 5.56 12.85
CA LEU A 154 -14.85 5.48 13.77
C LEU A 154 -14.48 6.03 15.15
N THR A 155 -13.30 5.71 15.69
CA THR A 155 -12.86 6.22 16.99
C THR A 155 -12.54 7.71 17.02
N ASP A 156 -12.00 8.29 15.92
CA ASP A 156 -11.75 9.74 15.83
C ASP A 156 -13.06 10.56 15.90
N LYS A 157 -14.19 10.01 15.44
CA LYS A 157 -15.51 10.68 15.56
C LYS A 157 -16.06 10.67 16.98
N THR A 158 -15.76 9.62 17.75
CA THR A 158 -16.28 9.45 19.12
C THR A 158 -15.56 10.38 20.11
N GLY A 159 -14.28 10.70 19.89
CA GLY A 159 -13.51 11.63 20.74
C GLY A 159 -14.06 13.06 20.73
N HIS A 160 -14.49 13.56 19.56
CA HIS A 160 -15.04 14.91 19.42
C HIS A 160 -16.42 15.07 20.08
N ALA A 161 -17.19 13.99 20.22
CA ALA A 161 -18.48 14.00 20.92
C ALA A 161 -18.33 13.95 22.45
N ALA A 162 -17.19 13.48 22.95
CA ALA A 162 -16.88 13.42 24.39
C ALA A 162 -16.34 14.74 24.94
N GLU A 163 -15.69 15.57 24.11
CA GLU A 163 -15.21 16.91 24.51
C GLU A 163 -16.31 17.98 24.57
N LEU A 164 -17.52 17.68 24.07
CA LEU A 164 -18.67 18.60 24.01
C LEU A 164 -19.74 18.34 25.09
N ASN A 165 -19.50 17.43 26.03
CA ASN A 165 -20.33 17.17 27.22
C ASN A 165 -19.53 17.37 28.51
#